data_AF-A0A0J7KRI8-F1
#
_entry.id   AF-A0A0J7KRI8-F1
#
_cell.length_a   1.000
_cell.length_b   1.000
_cell.length_c   1.000
_cell.angle_alpha   90.00
_cell.angle_beta   90.00
_cell.angle_gamma   90.00
#
_symmetry.space_group_name_H-M   'P 1'
#
loop_
_entity.id
_entity.type
_entity.pdbx_description
1 polymer ?
#
loop_
_entity_poly.entity_id
_entity_poly.type
_entity_poly.pdbx_seq_one_letter_code
_entity_poly.pdbx_strand_id
1 'polypeptide(L)'
;MANSLLPSTQTSPQRPPVTEHQKKLIAEQLARKERLARELRAEKGRLEAMKKEVQALAKPVDPLVSPQELKRRLRSEIYMLQVECDRLADQVDQWSDRRVPLGETNEEFYQGIYTGQPLPSRPLLNPPPLPSQPPVWRSEQPTTIASDNERDGPSWVCTMCTFDNHPLMNKCEECDMPRLLNPSGSAGTVHGKLPGTTLLLSSSSPAATRCDREPPSIPLQPPRIE
;
A
#
# COMPACT_ATOMS: atom_id res chain seq x y z
N MET A 1 -12.47 -42.44 -102.86
CA MET A 1 -11.52 -41.67 -102.02
C MET A 1 -12.24 -41.30 -100.75
N ALA A 2 -12.04 -42.07 -99.68
CA ALA A 2 -12.65 -41.84 -98.37
C ALA A 2 -11.55 -41.32 -97.44
N ASN A 3 -11.67 -40.07 -97.00
CA ASN A 3 -10.77 -39.47 -96.01
C ASN A 3 -11.40 -39.64 -94.63
N SER A 4 -10.79 -40.48 -93.79
CA SER A 4 -11.17 -40.69 -92.41
C SER A 4 -10.56 -39.59 -91.52
N LEU A 5 -11.42 -38.81 -90.86
CA LEU A 5 -11.05 -37.91 -89.77
C LEU A 5 -10.92 -38.72 -88.47
N LEU A 6 -9.73 -38.75 -87.87
CA LEU A 6 -9.49 -39.23 -86.52
C LEU A 6 -9.75 -38.10 -85.51
N PRO A 7 -10.37 -38.36 -84.34
CA PRO A 7 -10.51 -37.36 -83.30
C PRO A 7 -9.24 -37.31 -82.43
N SER A 8 -8.60 -36.14 -82.39
CA SER A 8 -7.51 -35.82 -81.47
C SER A 8 -8.05 -35.69 -80.03
N THR A 9 -7.69 -36.64 -79.17
CA THR A 9 -7.90 -36.53 -77.72
C THR A 9 -6.92 -35.52 -77.13
N GLN A 10 -7.43 -34.37 -76.70
CA GLN A 10 -6.69 -33.33 -76.00
C GLN A 10 -6.55 -33.75 -74.52
N THR A 11 -5.40 -34.34 -74.15
CA THR A 11 -5.09 -34.67 -72.76
C THR A 11 -4.66 -33.40 -72.03
N SER A 12 -5.55 -32.86 -71.20
CA SER A 12 -5.27 -31.74 -70.30
C SER A 12 -4.27 -32.18 -69.21
N PRO A 13 -3.22 -31.40 -68.87
CA PRO A 13 -2.25 -31.82 -67.87
C PRO A 13 -2.87 -31.70 -66.48
N GLN A 14 -3.27 -32.84 -65.90
CA GLN A 14 -3.72 -32.90 -64.52
C GLN A 14 -2.55 -32.57 -63.58
N ARG A 15 -2.77 -31.57 -62.73
CA ARG A 15 -1.87 -31.15 -61.66
C ARG A 15 -1.64 -32.35 -60.70
N PRO A 16 -0.40 -32.65 -60.28
CA PRO A 16 -0.13 -33.80 -59.44
C PRO A 16 -0.89 -33.69 -58.10
N PRO A 17 -1.41 -34.81 -57.55
CA PRO A 17 -2.18 -34.80 -56.32
C PRO A 17 -1.30 -34.35 -55.15
N VAL A 18 -1.74 -33.30 -54.45
CA VAL A 18 -1.11 -32.84 -53.21
C VAL A 18 -1.15 -33.99 -52.21
N THR A 19 0.01 -34.36 -51.66
CA THR A 19 0.09 -35.50 -50.74
C THR A 19 -0.63 -35.18 -49.43
N GLU A 20 -1.24 -36.17 -48.78
CA GLU A 20 -1.93 -35.97 -47.50
C GLU A 20 -1.02 -35.33 -46.43
N HIS A 21 0.28 -35.63 -46.48
CA HIS A 21 1.28 -35.00 -45.64
C HIS A 21 1.38 -33.48 -45.88
N GLN A 22 1.42 -33.04 -47.14
CA GLN A 22 1.42 -31.62 -47.48
C GLN A 22 0.14 -30.92 -47.04
N LYS A 23 -1.02 -31.58 -47.18
CA LYS A 23 -2.31 -31.03 -46.69
C LYS A 23 -2.30 -30.83 -45.18
N LYS A 24 -1.80 -31.82 -44.43
CA LYS A 24 -1.68 -31.76 -42.96
C LYS A 24 -0.76 -30.63 -42.53
N LEU A 25 0.40 -30.49 -43.17
CA LEU A 25 1.36 -29.42 -42.86
C LEU A 25 0.74 -28.03 -43.11
N ILE A 26 0.06 -27.84 -44.24
CA ILE A 26 -0.61 -26.57 -44.56
C ILE A 26 -1.70 -26.27 -43.52
N ALA A 27 -2.49 -27.27 -43.13
CA ALA A 27 -3.52 -27.10 -42.11
C ALA A 27 -2.93 -26.67 -40.75
N GLU A 28 -1.81 -27.27 -40.34
CA GLU A 28 -1.12 -26.89 -39.11
C GLU A 28 -0.55 -25.47 -39.16
N GLN A 29 0.07 -25.09 -40.28
CA GLN A 29 0.60 -23.74 -40.48
C GLN A 29 -0.52 -22.68 -40.46
N LEU A 30 -1.67 -22.96 -41.09
CA LEU A 30 -2.83 -22.10 -41.03
C LEU A 30 -3.39 -21.97 -39.61
N ALA A 31 -3.49 -23.08 -38.86
CA ALA A 31 -3.92 -23.06 -37.48
C ALA A 31 -2.98 -22.24 -36.58
N ARG A 32 -1.66 -22.36 -36.79
CA ARG A 32 -0.65 -21.55 -36.10
C ARG A 32 -0.78 -20.07 -36.43
N LYS A 33 -0.95 -19.73 -37.71
CA LYS A 33 -1.17 -18.35 -38.16
C LYS A 33 -2.43 -17.75 -37.54
N GLU A 34 -3.53 -18.51 -37.51
CA GLU A 34 -4.79 -18.04 -36.93
C GLU A 34 -4.68 -17.83 -35.41
N ARG A 35 -3.96 -18.70 -34.70
CA ARG A 35 -3.68 -18.51 -33.27
C ARG A 35 -2.90 -17.22 -33.02
N LEU A 36 -1.80 -17.01 -33.74
CA LEU A 36 -1.00 -15.79 -33.62
C LEU A 36 -1.80 -14.54 -34.00
N ALA A 37 -2.65 -14.61 -35.03
CA ALA A 37 -3.51 -13.50 -35.42
C ALA A 37 -4.54 -13.14 -34.35
N ARG A 38 -5.09 -14.14 -33.64
CA ARG A 38 -5.98 -13.92 -32.49
C ARG A 38 -5.25 -13.28 -31.32
N GLU A 39 -4.08 -13.80 -30.95
CA GLU A 39 -3.25 -13.24 -29.87
C GLU A 39 -2.86 -11.79 -30.19
N LEU A 40 -2.42 -11.51 -31.41
CA LEU A 40 -2.09 -10.16 -31.85
C LEU A 40 -3.29 -9.22 -31.78
N ARG A 41 -4.49 -9.67 -32.17
CA ARG A 41 -5.72 -8.88 -32.02
C ARG A 41 -6.04 -8.61 -30.55
N ALA A 42 -5.89 -9.60 -29.69
CA ALA A 42 -6.14 -9.45 -28.26
C ALA A 42 -5.15 -8.47 -27.60
N GLU A 43 -3.85 -8.57 -27.92
CA GLU A 43 -2.82 -7.66 -27.43
C GLU A 43 -3.04 -6.23 -27.93
N LYS A 44 -3.36 -6.04 -29.22
CA LYS A 44 -3.73 -4.72 -29.76
C LYS A 44 -4.94 -4.14 -29.03
N GLY A 45 -5.95 -4.95 -28.75
CA GLY A 45 -7.12 -4.54 -27.97
C GLY A 45 -6.74 -4.07 -26.56
N ARG A 46 -5.88 -4.83 -25.87
CA ARG A 46 -5.35 -4.46 -24.54
C ARG A 46 -4.52 -3.19 -24.58
N LEU A 47 -3.67 -3.02 -25.59
CA LEU A 47 -2.84 -1.83 -25.75
C LEU A 47 -3.70 -0.58 -25.95
N GLU A 48 -4.73 -0.65 -26.80
CA GLU A 48 -5.65 0.48 -27.01
C GLU A 48 -6.49 0.78 -25.77
N ALA A 49 -6.87 -0.23 -24.97
CA ALA A 49 -7.51 -0.01 -23.68
C ALA A 49 -6.58 0.72 -22.70
N MET A 50 -5.35 0.24 -22.53
CA MET A 50 -4.34 0.88 -21.67
C MET A 50 -4.02 2.31 -22.13
N LYS A 51 -3.93 2.55 -23.43
CA LYS A 51 -3.72 3.88 -24.00
C LYS A 51 -4.86 4.84 -23.64
N LYS A 52 -6.11 4.37 -23.66
CA LYS A 52 -7.28 5.16 -23.23
C LYS A 52 -7.24 5.44 -21.74
N GLU A 53 -6.85 4.47 -20.91
CA GLU A 53 -6.70 4.65 -19.46
C GLU A 53 -5.61 5.68 -19.14
N VAL A 54 -4.43 5.55 -19.75
CA VAL A 54 -3.34 6.53 -19.61
C VAL A 54 -3.78 7.92 -20.05
N GLN A 55 -4.52 8.03 -21.16
CA GLN A 55 -5.05 9.31 -21.61
C GLN A 55 -6.08 9.88 -20.62
N ALA A 56 -6.93 9.05 -20.02
CA ALA A 56 -7.88 9.48 -19.01
C ALA A 56 -7.18 9.98 -17.74
N LEU A 57 -6.14 9.28 -17.28
CA LEU A 57 -5.34 9.66 -16.12
C LEU A 57 -4.47 10.90 -16.36
N ALA A 58 -4.02 11.11 -17.60
CA ALA A 58 -3.21 12.28 -17.96
C ALA A 58 -4.04 13.56 -18.14
N LYS A 59 -5.37 13.48 -18.21
CA LYS A 59 -6.22 14.66 -18.32
C LYS A 59 -6.15 15.46 -17.01
N PRO A 60 -5.82 16.76 -17.06
CA PRO A 60 -5.82 17.59 -15.86
C PRO A 60 -7.24 17.69 -15.28
N VAL A 61 -7.32 17.68 -13.94
CA VAL A 61 -8.56 17.77 -13.16
C VAL A 61 -9.32 19.07 -13.47
N ASP A 62 -8.59 20.16 -13.72
CA ASP A 62 -9.11 21.42 -14.28
C ASP A 62 -8.22 21.84 -15.46
N PRO A 63 -8.74 21.86 -16.71
CA PRO A 63 -7.98 22.29 -17.88
C PRO A 63 -7.49 23.74 -17.82
N LEU A 64 -8.12 24.59 -17.00
CA LEU A 64 -7.80 26.02 -16.90
C LEU A 64 -6.64 26.29 -15.94
N VAL A 65 -6.31 25.34 -15.06
CA VAL A 65 -5.28 25.52 -14.03
C VAL A 65 -4.10 24.60 -14.33
N SER A 66 -2.94 25.20 -14.65
CA SER A 66 -1.72 24.41 -14.85
C SER A 66 -1.34 23.65 -13.56
N PRO A 67 -0.74 22.45 -13.65
CA PRO A 67 -0.29 21.71 -12.46
C PRO A 67 0.66 22.51 -11.57
N GLN A 68 1.49 23.38 -12.16
CA GLN A 68 2.40 24.26 -11.42
C GLN A 68 1.65 25.36 -10.66
N GLU A 69 0.60 25.92 -11.27
CA GLU A 69 -0.28 26.90 -10.64
C GLU A 69 -1.01 26.28 -9.43
N LEU A 70 -1.61 25.11 -9.62
CA LEU A 70 -2.29 24.37 -8.54
C LEU A 70 -1.32 24.08 -7.38
N LYS A 71 -0.11 23.60 -7.70
CA LYS A 71 0.94 23.36 -6.70
C LYS A 71 1.31 24.64 -5.94
N ARG A 72 1.39 25.79 -6.62
CA ARG A 72 1.68 27.07 -5.97
C ARG A 72 0.55 27.51 -5.06
N ARG A 73 -0.71 27.37 -5.49
CA ARG A 73 -1.90 27.68 -4.68
C ARG A 73 -1.95 26.83 -3.42
N LEU A 74 -1.81 25.51 -3.55
CA LEU A 74 -1.82 24.59 -2.41
C LEU A 74 -0.71 24.90 -1.41
N ARG A 75 0.50 25.22 -1.88
CA ARG A 75 1.60 25.66 -0.98
C ARG A 75 1.26 26.95 -0.23
N SER A 76 0.65 27.91 -0.91
CA SER A 76 0.21 29.15 -0.28
C SER A 76 -0.87 28.89 0.77
N GLU A 77 -1.83 28.01 0.47
CA GLU A 77 -2.91 27.64 1.38
C GLU A 77 -2.39 26.90 2.62
N ILE A 78 -1.50 25.92 2.43
CA ILE A 78 -0.83 25.22 3.53
C ILE A 78 -0.09 26.21 4.42
N TYR A 79 0.66 27.15 3.83
CA TYR A 79 1.37 28.17 4.60
C TYR A 79 0.41 29.06 5.41
N MET A 80 -0.70 29.51 4.80
CA MET A 80 -1.69 30.33 5.50
C MET A 80 -2.35 29.56 6.64
N LEU A 81 -2.71 28.29 6.42
CA LEU A 81 -3.29 27.43 7.45
C LEU A 81 -2.31 27.18 8.60
N GLN A 82 -1.02 26.99 8.32
CA GLN A 82 0.00 26.87 9.35
C GLN A 82 0.07 28.13 10.22
N VAL A 83 0.12 29.31 9.60
CA VAL A 83 0.10 30.59 10.33
C VAL A 83 -1.16 30.75 11.17
N GLU A 84 -2.31 30.34 10.65
CA GLU A 84 -3.58 30.39 11.40
C GLU A 84 -3.60 29.42 12.59
N CYS A 85 -3.09 28.20 12.40
CA CYS A 85 -2.94 27.21 13.47
C CYS A 85 -1.99 27.71 14.56
N ASP A 86 -0.84 28.28 14.20
CA ASP A 86 0.13 28.82 15.15
C ASP A 86 -0.50 29.97 15.97
N ARG A 87 -1.21 30.88 15.28
CA ARG A 87 -1.94 31.97 15.94
C ARG A 87 -3.01 31.43 16.91
N LEU A 88 -3.72 30.38 16.53
CA LEU A 88 -4.75 29.77 17.38
C LEU A 88 -4.13 29.04 18.57
N ALA A 89 -3.01 28.35 18.38
CA ALA A 89 -2.25 27.72 19.45
C ALA A 89 -1.78 28.77 20.47
N ASP A 90 -1.16 29.86 20.00
CA ASP A 90 -0.75 31.00 20.83
C ASP A 90 -1.93 31.59 21.61
N GLN A 91 -3.10 31.69 20.96
CA GLN A 91 -4.30 32.17 21.64
C GLN A 91 -4.68 31.21 22.77
N VAL A 92 -4.85 29.92 22.51
CA VAL A 92 -5.24 28.94 23.53
C VAL A 92 -4.21 28.86 24.66
N ASP A 93 -2.93 28.99 24.37
CA ASP A 93 -1.86 29.03 25.38
C ASP A 93 -1.96 30.23 26.32
N GLN A 94 -2.52 31.35 25.85
CA GLN A 94 -2.78 32.51 26.70
C GLN A 94 -3.99 32.31 27.62
N TRP A 95 -5.02 31.57 27.19
CA TRP A 95 -6.21 31.31 28.01
C TRP A 95 -6.07 30.09 28.91
N SER A 96 -5.27 29.10 28.51
CA SER A 96 -4.96 27.94 29.32
C SER A 96 -3.95 28.31 30.41
N ASP A 97 -4.13 27.75 31.59
CA ASP A 97 -3.42 28.13 32.81
C ASP A 97 -1.94 27.71 32.75
N ARG A 98 -1.12 28.52 32.06
CA ARG A 98 0.36 28.74 32.02
C ARG A 98 1.33 27.58 32.29
N ARG A 99 0.87 26.35 32.43
CA ARG A 99 1.68 25.23 32.92
C ARG A 99 2.43 24.57 31.78
N VAL A 100 1.91 24.56 30.55
CA VAL A 100 2.58 24.09 29.33
C VAL A 100 1.90 24.63 28.07
N PRO A 101 2.64 25.16 27.07
CA PRO A 101 2.09 25.43 25.72
C PRO A 101 1.51 24.18 25.06
N LEU A 102 0.50 24.35 24.21
CA LEU A 102 -0.07 23.28 23.42
C LEU A 102 1.00 22.65 22.51
N GLY A 103 1.24 21.35 22.68
CA GLY A 103 2.20 20.59 21.88
C GLY A 103 3.56 20.38 22.57
N GLU A 104 3.83 21.09 23.66
CA GLU A 104 4.93 20.72 24.56
C GLU A 104 4.40 19.69 25.58
N THR A 105 5.10 18.58 25.72
CA THR A 105 4.87 17.62 26.81
C THR A 105 5.88 17.93 27.89
N ASN A 106 5.50 18.67 28.94
CA ASN A 106 6.39 18.77 30.10
C ASN A 106 6.46 17.37 30.77
N GLU A 107 7.65 16.89 31.11
CA GLU A 107 7.79 15.56 31.71
C GLU A 107 7.25 15.55 33.15
N GLU A 108 7.31 16.70 33.82
CA GLU A 108 6.90 16.91 35.22
C GLU A 108 5.40 16.69 35.46
N PHE A 109 4.58 16.91 34.45
CA PHE A 109 3.12 16.68 34.42
C PHE A 109 2.83 15.20 34.41
N TYR A 110 3.64 14.41 33.69
CA TYR A 110 3.51 12.95 33.66
C TYR A 110 4.01 12.29 34.95
N GLN A 111 4.90 12.95 35.72
CA GLN A 111 5.40 12.43 37.00
C GLN A 111 4.28 12.25 38.05
N GLY A 112 3.25 13.11 38.04
CA GLY A 112 2.19 13.11 39.06
C GLY A 112 0.97 12.26 38.73
N ILE A 113 0.66 12.07 37.45
CA ILE A 113 -0.57 11.40 37.00
C ILE A 113 -0.50 9.87 36.98
N TYR A 114 0.72 9.30 37.11
CA TYR A 114 0.97 7.87 37.32
C TYR A 114 1.46 7.56 38.75
N THR A 115 1.10 8.39 39.72
CA THR A 115 1.19 7.99 41.13
C THR A 115 0.06 6.98 41.37
N GLY A 116 0.33 5.70 41.10
CA GLY A 116 -0.63 4.62 41.27
C GLY A 116 -1.41 4.80 42.58
N GLN A 117 -2.73 4.63 42.53
CA GLN A 117 -3.59 4.72 43.71
C GLN A 117 -2.92 3.98 44.88
N PRO A 118 -2.76 4.58 46.07
CA PRO A 118 -2.33 3.82 47.23
C PRO A 118 -3.46 2.84 47.52
N LEU A 119 -3.30 1.61 47.04
CA LEU A 119 -4.22 0.51 47.32
C LEU A 119 -4.29 0.42 48.85
N PRO A 120 -5.46 0.67 49.48
CA PRO A 120 -5.60 0.34 50.88
C PRO A 120 -5.32 -1.15 50.96
N SER A 121 -4.37 -1.54 51.82
CA SER A 121 -3.90 -2.91 52.00
C SER A 121 -5.07 -3.82 52.38
N ARG A 122 -5.83 -4.28 51.38
CA ARG A 122 -6.87 -5.27 51.54
C ARG A 122 -6.22 -6.63 51.39
N PRO A 123 -6.45 -7.55 52.34
CA PRO A 123 -5.92 -8.89 52.23
C PRO A 123 -6.50 -9.55 50.97
N LEU A 124 -5.59 -10.16 50.23
CA LEU A 124 -5.76 -10.90 48.99
C LEU A 124 -6.96 -11.87 49.05
N LEU A 125 -8.10 -11.48 48.47
CA LEU A 125 -9.12 -12.38 47.96
C LEU A 125 -9.91 -11.66 46.86
N ASN A 126 -9.68 -12.12 45.64
CA ASN A 126 -10.32 -11.78 44.36
C ASN A 126 -9.94 -10.43 43.72
N PRO A 127 -9.41 -10.43 42.47
CA PRO A 127 -9.28 -9.22 41.70
C PRO A 127 -10.66 -8.59 41.47
N PRO A 128 -10.79 -7.25 41.51
CA PRO A 128 -12.04 -6.59 41.13
C PRO A 128 -12.42 -7.04 39.71
N PRO A 129 -13.70 -7.37 39.44
CA PRO A 129 -14.12 -7.65 38.08
C PRO A 129 -13.79 -6.42 37.23
N LEU A 130 -13.13 -6.64 36.09
CA LEU A 130 -12.97 -5.59 35.09
C LEU A 130 -14.36 -5.03 34.77
N PRO A 131 -14.50 -3.70 34.57
CA PRO A 131 -15.75 -3.15 34.07
C PRO A 131 -16.11 -3.91 32.80
N SER A 132 -17.26 -4.59 32.83
CA SER A 132 -17.77 -5.42 31.75
C SER A 132 -18.13 -4.60 30.50
N GLN A 133 -18.10 -3.28 30.64
CA GLN A 133 -18.48 -2.31 29.64
C GLN A 133 -17.22 -1.54 29.22
N PRO A 134 -16.85 -1.54 27.92
CA PRO A 134 -15.81 -0.66 27.43
C PRO A 134 -16.23 0.81 27.60
N PRO A 135 -15.28 1.76 27.62
CA PRO A 135 -15.57 3.18 27.65
C PRO A 135 -16.57 3.56 26.54
N VAL A 136 -17.50 4.47 26.84
CA VAL A 136 -18.61 4.92 25.97
C VAL A 136 -18.17 5.38 24.57
N TRP A 137 -16.88 5.67 24.37
CA TRP A 137 -16.30 6.06 23.08
C TRP A 137 -16.09 4.91 22.09
N ARG A 138 -16.24 3.64 22.51
CA ARG A 138 -16.44 2.56 21.54
C ARG A 138 -17.86 2.67 21.02
N SER A 139 -18.01 3.34 19.88
CA SER A 139 -19.23 3.29 19.08
C SER A 139 -19.75 1.86 19.05
N GLU A 140 -20.99 1.71 19.48
CA GLU A 140 -21.75 0.46 19.41
C GLU A 140 -21.59 -0.08 17.99
N GLN A 141 -20.83 -1.17 17.82
CA GLN A 141 -20.96 -1.97 16.62
C GLN A 141 -22.23 -2.79 16.80
N PRO A 142 -23.26 -2.58 15.96
CA PRO A 142 -24.41 -3.46 15.94
C PRO A 142 -23.92 -4.85 15.53
N THR A 143 -23.91 -5.78 16.48
CA THR A 143 -23.97 -7.20 16.17
C THR A 143 -25.22 -7.45 15.32
N THR A 144 -25.07 -8.31 14.30
CA THR A 144 -26.09 -8.91 13.42
C THR A 144 -26.40 -8.17 12.12
N ILE A 145 -25.49 -8.27 11.14
CA ILE A 145 -25.87 -8.76 9.80
C ILE A 145 -24.90 -9.87 9.45
N ALA A 146 -25.42 -11.08 9.29
CA ALA A 146 -24.70 -12.23 8.77
C ALA A 146 -24.14 -11.87 7.39
N SER A 147 -22.83 -11.62 7.32
CA SER A 147 -22.09 -11.64 6.07
C SER A 147 -21.03 -12.73 6.19
N ASP A 148 -21.39 -13.86 5.61
CA ASP A 148 -20.50 -14.84 5.00
C ASP A 148 -19.07 -14.31 4.76
N ASN A 149 -18.17 -14.65 5.67
CA ASN A 149 -16.73 -14.67 5.46
C ASN A 149 -16.16 -15.59 6.54
N GLU A 150 -15.79 -16.80 6.14
CA GLU A 150 -14.83 -17.65 6.86
C GLU A 150 -13.49 -16.90 7.01
N ARG A 151 -13.40 -15.90 7.90
CA ARG A 151 -12.19 -15.10 8.07
C ARG A 151 -11.57 -15.32 9.44
N ASP A 152 -10.47 -16.07 9.42
CA ASP A 152 -9.23 -15.92 10.19
C ASP A 152 -9.27 -15.79 11.73
N GLY A 153 -10.41 -15.92 12.41
CA GLY A 153 -10.50 -15.91 13.88
C GLY A 153 -10.69 -14.51 14.47
N PRO A 154 -10.69 -14.36 15.80
CA PRO A 154 -10.92 -13.07 16.45
C PRO A 154 -9.70 -12.15 16.30
N SER A 155 -9.96 -10.87 16.01
CA SER A 155 -8.94 -9.82 16.04
C SER A 155 -8.35 -9.68 17.44
N TRP A 156 -7.16 -9.09 17.55
CA TRP A 156 -6.50 -8.92 18.84
C TRP A 156 -6.06 -7.47 19.06
N VAL A 157 -6.33 -6.98 20.27
CA VAL A 157 -5.97 -5.62 20.65
C VAL A 157 -4.51 -5.58 21.10
N CYS A 158 -3.71 -4.71 20.49
CA CYS A 158 -2.33 -4.48 20.90
C CYS A 158 -2.28 -3.97 22.35
N THR A 159 -1.50 -4.62 23.21
CA THR A 159 -1.33 -4.19 24.60
C THR A 159 -0.59 -2.86 24.74
N MET A 160 0.07 -2.40 23.68
CA MET A 160 0.92 -1.20 23.70
C MET A 160 0.23 0.04 23.14
N CYS A 161 -0.38 -0.06 21.96
CA CYS A 161 -1.07 1.08 21.33
C CYS A 161 -2.60 0.91 21.22
N THR A 162 -3.17 -0.19 21.74
CA THR A 162 -4.61 -0.50 21.71
C THR A 162 -5.24 -0.67 20.33
N PHE A 163 -4.41 -0.73 19.28
CA PHE A 163 -4.85 -0.98 17.92
C PHE A 163 -5.44 -2.39 17.75
N ASP A 164 -6.54 -2.51 16.99
CA ASP A 164 -7.22 -3.77 16.72
C ASP A 164 -6.59 -4.46 15.49
N ASN A 165 -5.78 -5.49 15.73
CA ASN A 165 -4.98 -6.13 14.70
C ASN A 165 -5.71 -7.29 14.04
N HIS A 166 -5.39 -7.51 12.76
CA HIS A 166 -5.87 -8.67 12.05
C HIS A 166 -5.46 -9.98 12.76
N PRO A 167 -6.34 -11.00 12.83
CA PRO A 167 -6.09 -12.24 13.57
C PRO A 167 -4.80 -12.99 13.20
N LEU A 168 -4.38 -12.91 11.93
CA LEU A 168 -3.16 -13.55 11.41
C LEU A 168 -1.87 -12.80 11.76
N MET A 169 -1.97 -11.58 12.29
CA MET A 169 -0.80 -10.77 12.61
C MET A 169 -0.22 -11.23 13.95
N ASN A 170 1.10 -11.46 13.95
CA ASN A 170 1.87 -11.82 15.14
C ASN A 170 2.52 -10.60 15.82
N LYS A 171 2.37 -9.41 15.23
CA LYS A 171 2.80 -8.12 15.77
C LYS A 171 1.81 -7.04 15.36
N CYS A 172 1.82 -5.92 16.08
CA CYS A 172 0.96 -4.78 15.80
C CYS A 172 1.35 -4.13 14.47
N GLU A 173 0.38 -3.80 13.63
CA GLU A 173 0.66 -3.09 12.36
C GLU A 173 1.02 -1.61 12.56
N GLU A 174 0.54 -0.99 13.65
CA GLU A 174 0.79 0.42 13.93
C GLU A 174 2.14 0.65 14.63
N CYS A 175 2.52 -0.23 15.55
CA CYS A 175 3.68 -0.01 16.44
C CYS A 175 4.65 -1.19 16.50
N ASP A 176 4.51 -2.18 15.62
CA ASP A 176 5.38 -3.37 15.49
C ASP A 176 5.52 -4.26 16.74
N MET A 177 4.74 -4.02 17.79
CA MET A 177 4.87 -4.76 19.06
C MET A 177 4.31 -6.18 18.96
N PRO A 178 5.01 -7.20 19.52
CA PRO A 178 4.62 -8.60 19.37
C PRO A 178 3.28 -8.90 20.04
N ARG A 179 2.53 -9.83 19.44
CA ARG A 179 1.32 -10.39 20.03
C ARG A 179 1.71 -11.23 21.23
N LEU A 180 1.32 -10.79 22.43
CA LEU A 180 1.50 -11.54 23.66
C LEU A 180 0.47 -12.67 23.71
N LEU A 181 0.86 -13.86 23.25
CA LEU A 181 0.07 -15.08 23.41
C LEU A 181 0.17 -15.51 24.88
N ASN A 182 -0.88 -15.27 25.67
CA ASN A 182 -0.97 -15.84 27.01
C ASN A 182 -0.97 -17.38 26.91
N PRO A 183 -0.03 -18.10 27.56
CA PRO A 183 0.06 -19.56 27.47
C PRO A 183 -1.07 -20.31 28.21
N SER A 184 -2.13 -19.63 28.64
CA SER A 184 -3.24 -20.23 29.37
C SER A 184 -4.49 -20.32 28.49
N GLY A 185 -4.41 -21.16 27.47
CA GLY A 185 -5.50 -21.50 26.56
C GLY A 185 -5.11 -22.69 25.69
N SER A 186 -5.48 -23.89 26.14
CA SER A 186 -5.16 -25.19 25.54
C SER A 186 -5.54 -25.31 24.06
N ALA A 187 -4.56 -25.65 23.21
CA ALA A 187 -4.54 -26.85 22.34
C ALA A 187 -3.49 -26.71 21.22
N GLY A 188 -2.55 -27.66 21.12
CA GLY A 188 -1.75 -27.87 19.91
C GLY A 188 -0.24 -27.92 20.09
N THR A 189 0.26 -29.04 20.63
CA THR A 189 1.64 -29.50 20.61
C THR A 189 2.33 -29.33 19.24
N VAL A 190 3.55 -28.76 19.20
CA VAL A 190 4.69 -29.35 18.48
C VAL A 190 6.04 -28.80 18.94
N HIS A 191 6.95 -29.74 19.15
CA HIS A 191 8.34 -29.61 19.60
C HIS A 191 9.22 -28.71 18.71
N GLY A 192 10.18 -28.01 19.34
CA GLY A 192 11.26 -27.31 18.61
C GLY A 192 12.30 -26.64 19.49
N LYS A 193 13.15 -27.46 20.11
CA LYS A 193 14.47 -27.18 20.74
C LYS A 193 15.13 -25.82 20.41
N LEU A 194 15.28 -24.96 21.43
CA LEU A 194 16.22 -23.83 21.46
C LEU A 194 17.66 -24.33 21.67
N PRO A 195 18.65 -23.70 21.03
CA PRO A 195 19.91 -23.44 21.70
C PRO A 195 20.30 -21.96 21.66
N GLY A 196 20.38 -21.38 22.85
CA GLY A 196 21.30 -20.32 23.29
C GLY A 196 21.59 -19.14 22.36
N THR A 197 21.03 -17.98 22.71
CA THR A 197 21.58 -16.69 22.27
C THR A 197 21.96 -15.86 23.48
N THR A 198 23.26 -15.83 23.77
CA THR A 198 23.90 -14.74 24.54
C THR A 198 23.78 -13.48 23.69
N LEU A 199 22.88 -12.56 24.04
CA LEU A 199 22.84 -11.25 23.42
C LEU A 199 23.70 -10.30 24.24
N LEU A 200 24.92 -10.07 23.74
CA LEU A 200 25.73 -8.91 24.10
C LEU A 200 25.03 -7.65 23.59
N LEU A 201 24.85 -6.73 24.53
CA LEU A 201 24.37 -5.37 24.31
C LEU A 201 25.47 -4.58 23.57
N SER A 202 25.21 -4.15 22.35
CA SER A 202 26.04 -3.14 21.67
C SER A 202 25.16 -1.98 21.24
N SER A 203 25.29 -0.92 22.04
CA SER A 203 24.86 0.45 21.79
C SER A 203 25.66 1.06 20.62
N SER A 204 24.96 1.64 19.65
CA SER A 204 25.54 2.60 18.72
C SER A 204 24.48 3.60 18.24
N SER A 205 24.67 4.86 18.63
CA SER A 205 23.95 6.03 18.15
C SER A 205 24.18 6.28 16.65
N PRO A 206 23.23 6.86 15.91
CA PRO A 206 23.52 7.39 14.58
C PRO A 206 23.73 8.91 14.62
N ALA A 207 24.94 9.33 14.20
CA ALA A 207 25.24 10.70 13.82
C ALA A 207 24.70 11.00 12.40
N ALA A 208 24.28 12.24 12.21
CA ALA A 208 23.64 12.76 11.01
C ALA A 208 24.52 12.71 9.74
N THR A 209 23.94 12.27 8.62
CA THR A 209 24.52 12.44 7.27
C THR A 209 23.73 13.51 6.51
N ARG A 210 24.43 14.60 6.20
CA ARG A 210 23.98 15.72 5.34
C ARG A 210 23.86 15.27 3.88
N CYS A 211 22.79 15.70 3.21
CA CYS A 211 22.64 15.66 1.76
C CYS A 211 23.41 16.80 1.07
N ASP A 212 24.04 16.48 -0.05
CA ASP A 212 24.73 17.39 -0.96
C ASP A 212 23.82 18.48 -1.54
N ARG A 213 24.35 19.70 -1.64
CA ARG A 213 23.76 20.88 -2.26
C ARG A 213 24.59 21.26 -3.49
N GLU A 214 23.93 21.39 -4.64
CA GLU A 214 24.50 21.88 -5.90
C GLU A 214 24.95 23.36 -5.79
N PRO A 215 26.01 23.81 -6.49
CA PRO A 215 26.50 25.19 -6.41
C PRO A 215 25.80 26.13 -7.44
N PRO A 216 25.68 27.45 -7.16
CA PRO A 216 25.03 28.40 -8.06
C PRO A 216 25.94 28.94 -9.17
N SER A 217 25.37 29.14 -10.36
CA SER A 217 26.00 29.74 -11.55
C SER A 217 26.26 31.24 -11.41
N ILE A 218 27.48 31.67 -11.78
CA ILE A 218 27.94 33.07 -11.77
C ILE A 218 27.60 33.76 -13.12
N PRO A 219 27.06 35.00 -13.15
CA PRO A 219 26.90 35.75 -14.40
C PRO A 219 28.21 36.48 -14.78
N LEU A 220 28.66 36.31 -16.03
CA LEU A 220 29.77 37.06 -16.63
C LEU A 220 29.34 38.49 -17.00
N GLN A 221 30.05 39.51 -16.50
CA GLN A 221 29.96 40.88 -16.98
C GLN A 221 30.94 41.12 -18.15
N PRO A 222 30.61 41.96 -19.15
CA PRO A 222 31.50 42.29 -20.26
C PRO A 222 32.55 43.36 -19.90
N PRO A 223 33.69 43.42 -20.62
CA PRO A 223 34.83 44.27 -20.28
C PRO A 223 34.59 45.75 -20.61
N ARG A 224 35.15 46.63 -19.77
CA ARG A 224 35.30 48.07 -20.06
C ARG A 224 36.43 48.28 -21.05
N ILE A 225 36.15 49.05 -22.09
CA ILE A 225 37.15 49.66 -22.98
C ILE A 225 37.51 51.02 -22.36
N GLU A 226 38.81 51.30 -22.29
CA GLU A 226 39.42 52.57 -21.88
C GLU A 226 39.10 53.73 -22.84
#